data_AF-A0A359DFB9-F1
#
_entry.id   AF-A0A359DFB9-F1
#
_cell.length_a   1.000
_cell.length_b   1.000
_cell.length_c   1.000
_cell.angle_alpha   90.00
_cell.angle_beta   90.00
_cell.angle_gamma   90.00
#
_symmetry.space_group_name_H-M   'P 1'
#
loop_
_entity.id
_entity.type
_entity.pdbx_description
1 polymer ?
#
loop_
_entity_poly.entity_id
_entity_poly.type
_entity_poly.pdbx_seq_one_letter_code
_entity_poly.pdbx_strand_id
1 'polypeptide(L)'
;MGQRTPLYDLHLALGAKMVDFGGWDMPLHYGSQVEEHHQVRRDCGVFDVSHMTVIDVSGREAKAYLQHLLANDVARLHSPGKALYSGMLDPQGGVIDDLIAYLTEDGYRLVVNAATRDKDLAWLRQQSGPFAVALHERSELAMLAIQGP
;
A
#
# COMPACT_ATOMS: atom_id res chain seq x y z
N MET A 1 -13.35 -18.15 4.12
CA MET A 1 -13.85 -16.77 3.99
C MET A 1 -12.65 -15.88 4.06
N GLY A 2 -12.44 -15.02 3.07
CA GLY A 2 -11.31 -14.09 3.06
C GLY A 2 -11.45 -13.02 4.14
N GLN A 3 -10.38 -12.25 4.33
CA GLN A 3 -10.41 -11.00 5.09
C GLN A 3 -11.33 -10.00 4.39
N ARG A 4 -11.89 -9.04 5.15
CA ARG A 4 -12.87 -8.09 4.65
C ARG A 4 -12.43 -6.67 4.97
N THR A 5 -12.59 -5.77 4.00
CA THR A 5 -12.38 -4.34 4.24
C THR A 5 -13.56 -3.76 5.05
N PRO A 6 -13.38 -2.57 5.66
CA PRO A 6 -14.49 -1.86 6.31
C PRO A 6 -15.66 -1.53 5.37
N LEU A 7 -15.47 -1.61 4.05
CA LEU A 7 -16.47 -1.28 3.03
C LEU A 7 -17.15 -2.53 2.44
N TYR A 8 -16.88 -3.73 2.96
CA TYR A 8 -17.45 -4.98 2.45
C TYR A 8 -18.98 -4.97 2.33
N ASP A 9 -19.68 -4.55 3.39
CA ASP A 9 -21.15 -4.52 3.38
C ASP A 9 -21.70 -3.49 2.38
N LEU A 10 -20.98 -2.38 2.18
CA LEU A 10 -21.31 -1.39 1.16
C LEU A 10 -21.14 -1.98 -0.25
N HIS A 11 -20.07 -2.74 -0.50
CA HIS A 11 -19.86 -3.41 -1.78
C HIS A 11 -21.02 -4.36 -2.11
N LEU A 12 -21.46 -5.16 -1.14
CA LEU A 12 -22.61 -6.04 -1.30
C LEU A 12 -23.89 -5.26 -1.59
N ALA A 13 -24.14 -4.17 -0.86
CA ALA A 13 -25.31 -3.31 -1.07
C ALA A 13 -25.32 -2.64 -2.46
N LEU A 14 -24.14 -2.36 -3.02
CA LEU A 14 -23.97 -1.81 -4.37
C LEU A 14 -24.01 -2.89 -5.48
N GLY A 15 -24.27 -4.16 -5.13
CA GLY A 15 -24.40 -5.24 -6.11
C GLY A 15 -23.06 -5.76 -6.63
N ALA A 16 -21.97 -5.58 -5.87
CA ALA A 16 -20.66 -6.08 -6.26
C ALA A 16 -20.65 -7.60 -6.40
N LYS A 17 -19.99 -8.07 -7.47
CA LYS A 17 -19.55 -9.46 -7.58
C LYS A 17 -18.25 -9.63 -6.81
N MET A 18 -18.32 -10.29 -5.65
CA MET A 18 -17.15 -10.50 -4.80
C MET A 18 -16.29 -11.69 -5.27
N VAL A 19 -14.97 -11.57 -5.12
CA VAL A 19 -13.97 -12.61 -5.41
C VAL A 19 -12.89 -12.64 -4.34
N ASP A 20 -12.19 -13.78 -4.24
CA ASP A 20 -10.96 -13.88 -3.45
C ASP A 20 -9.80 -13.23 -4.21
N PHE A 21 -9.23 -12.18 -3.62
CA PHE A 21 -8.05 -11.48 -4.12
C PHE A 21 -6.98 -11.44 -3.03
N GLY A 22 -6.01 -12.35 -3.12
CA GLY A 22 -4.90 -12.41 -2.15
C GLY A 22 -5.37 -12.67 -0.71
N GLY A 23 -6.45 -13.44 -0.53
CA GLY A 23 -7.03 -13.72 0.77
C GLY A 23 -8.02 -12.66 1.26
N TRP A 24 -8.37 -11.66 0.45
CA TRP A 24 -9.39 -10.65 0.73
C TRP A 24 -10.63 -10.84 -0.15
N ASP A 25 -11.81 -10.70 0.44
CA ASP A 25 -13.06 -10.65 -0.31
C ASP A 25 -13.23 -9.25 -0.93
N MET A 26 -12.91 -9.10 -2.22
CA MET A 26 -12.89 -7.82 -2.94
C MET A 26 -13.90 -7.79 -4.11
N PRO A 27 -14.43 -6.61 -4.48
CA PRO A 27 -15.33 -6.47 -5.62
C PRO A 27 -14.57 -6.64 -6.95
N LEU A 28 -14.97 -7.61 -7.77
CA LEU A 28 -14.46 -7.80 -9.14
C LEU A 28 -15.06 -6.78 -10.12
N HIS A 29 -16.33 -6.43 -9.92
CA HIS A 29 -17.11 -5.40 -10.61
C HIS A 29 -18.46 -5.22 -9.92
N TYR A 30 -19.14 -4.10 -10.19
CA TYR A 30 -20.50 -3.75 -9.76
C TYR A 30 -21.53 -3.92 -10.88
N GLY A 31 -21.12 -4.48 -12.02
CA GLY A 31 -22.02 -4.94 -13.08
C GLY A 31 -21.29 -5.22 -14.39
N SER A 32 -20.46 -4.26 -14.83
CA SER A 32 -19.68 -4.37 -16.06
C SER A 32 -18.31 -3.73 -15.87
N GLN A 33 -17.24 -4.54 -15.96
CA GLN A 33 -15.86 -4.05 -15.92
C GLN A 33 -15.55 -3.04 -17.04
N VAL A 34 -16.19 -3.21 -18.21
CA VAL A 34 -16.00 -2.30 -19.35
C VAL A 34 -16.58 -0.92 -19.04
N GLU A 35 -17.75 -0.87 -18.40
CA GLU A 35 -18.36 0.40 -18.00
C GLU A 35 -17.56 1.08 -16.89
N GLU A 36 -17.10 0.34 -15.88
CA GLU A 36 -16.23 0.88 -14.83
C GLU A 36 -14.92 1.43 -15.40
N HIS A 37 -14.32 0.72 -16.37
CA HIS A 37 -13.15 1.21 -17.10
C HIS A 37 -13.46 2.52 -17.85
N HIS A 38 -14.57 2.58 -18.58
CA HIS A 38 -14.96 3.80 -19.30
C HIS A 38 -15.26 4.96 -18.35
N GLN A 39 -15.87 4.69 -17.21
CA GLN A 39 -16.17 5.68 -16.18
C GLN A 39 -14.89 6.35 -15.66
N VAL A 40 -13.86 5.57 -15.31
CA VAL A 40 -12.55 6.12 -14.91
C VAL A 40 -11.86 6.88 -16.04
N ARG A 41 -12.00 6.43 -17.30
CA ARG A 41 -11.35 7.08 -18.45
C ARG A 41 -12.01 8.38 -18.88
N ARG A 42 -13.30 8.55 -18.59
CA ARG A 42 -14.12 9.67 -19.08
C ARG A 42 -14.54 10.65 -17.98
N ASP A 43 -14.57 10.21 -16.73
CA ASP A 43 -15.08 11.00 -15.61
C ASP A 43 -14.39 10.59 -14.28
N CYS A 44 -15.03 9.81 -13.41
CA CYS A 44 -14.46 9.47 -12.11
C CYS A 44 -14.92 8.08 -11.66
N GLY A 45 -13.97 7.24 -11.25
CA GLY A 45 -14.23 5.98 -10.56
C GLY A 45 -13.53 5.92 -9.20
N VAL A 46 -14.10 5.15 -8.28
CA VAL A 46 -13.60 4.98 -6.93
C VAL A 46 -13.31 3.52 -6.67
N PHE A 47 -12.11 3.23 -6.18
CA PHE A 47 -11.66 1.89 -5.84
C PHE A 47 -11.44 1.80 -4.34
N ASP A 48 -12.02 0.78 -3.71
CA ASP A 48 -11.60 0.36 -2.38
C ASP A 48 -10.27 -0.38 -2.48
N VAL A 49 -9.23 0.24 -1.96
CA VAL A 49 -7.88 -0.32 -1.92
C VAL A 49 -7.40 -0.51 -0.48
N SER A 50 -8.33 -0.63 0.47
CA SER A 50 -8.05 -0.80 1.90
C SER A 50 -7.44 -2.16 2.26
N HIS A 51 -7.39 -3.10 1.31
CA HIS A 51 -6.68 -4.37 1.45
C HIS A 51 -5.15 -4.19 1.41
N MET A 52 -4.64 -3.07 0.86
CA MET A 52 -3.22 -2.72 0.94
C MET A 52 -2.80 -2.42 2.37
N THR A 53 -1.52 -2.62 2.68
CA THR A 53 -1.02 -2.41 4.04
C THR A 53 -0.29 -1.07 4.15
N VAL A 54 -0.71 -0.25 5.12
CA VAL A 54 -0.08 1.04 5.43
C VAL A 54 0.86 0.87 6.61
N ILE A 55 2.09 1.35 6.48
CA ILE A 55 3.13 1.19 7.51
C ILE A 55 3.82 2.54 7.73
N ASP A 56 3.72 3.08 8.94
CA ASP A 56 4.49 4.25 9.34
C ASP A 56 5.89 3.82 9.82
N VAL A 57 6.90 4.53 9.34
CA VAL A 57 8.31 4.34 9.65
C VAL A 57 8.81 5.63 10.28
N SER A 58 9.13 5.57 11.58
CA SER A 58 9.57 6.72 12.37
C SER A 58 10.90 6.44 13.05
N GLY A 59 11.48 7.48 13.66
CA GLY A 59 12.76 7.40 14.36
C GLY A 59 13.90 8.08 13.61
N ARG A 60 14.96 8.42 14.36
CA ARG A 60 16.09 9.22 13.87
C ARG A 60 16.83 8.61 12.67
N GLU A 61 16.74 7.30 12.49
CA GLU A 61 17.43 6.56 11.43
C GLU A 61 16.48 6.09 10.31
N ALA A 62 15.22 6.56 10.28
CA ALA A 62 14.21 6.13 9.30
C ALA A 62 14.68 6.35 7.85
N LYS A 63 15.28 7.50 7.57
CA LYS A 63 15.85 7.80 6.24
C LYS A 63 17.01 6.88 5.86
N ALA A 64 17.90 6.57 6.80
CA ALA A 64 19.05 5.71 6.55
C ALA A 64 18.62 4.26 6.33
N TYR A 65 17.67 3.80 7.14
CA TYR A 65 17.02 2.50 7.01
C TYR A 65 16.36 2.33 5.64
N LEU A 66 15.55 3.30 5.21
CA LEU A 66 14.88 3.22 3.91
C LEU A 66 15.84 3.33 2.72
N GLN A 67 16.93 4.10 2.81
CA GLN A 67 17.98 4.12 1.78
C GLN A 67 18.75 2.80 1.69
N HIS A 68 18.85 2.06 2.79
CA HIS A 68 19.44 0.72 2.79
C HIS A 68 18.49 -0.31 2.14
N LEU A 69 17.20 -0.18 2.41
CA LEU A 69 16.18 -1.17 2.06
C LEU A 69 15.61 -1.02 0.64
N LEU A 70 15.45 0.23 0.17
CA LEU A 70 14.76 0.54 -1.08
C LEU A 70 15.74 0.78 -2.22
N ALA A 71 15.39 0.32 -3.42
CA ALA A 71 16.20 0.53 -4.62
C ALA A 71 16.16 1.98 -5.14
N ASN A 72 15.12 2.75 -4.80
CA ASN A 72 15.00 4.17 -5.11
C ASN A 72 15.42 5.04 -3.91
N ASP A 73 15.74 6.30 -4.18
CA ASP A 73 16.32 7.20 -3.19
C ASP A 73 15.26 8.09 -2.50
N VAL A 74 14.92 7.75 -1.26
CA VAL A 74 14.01 8.54 -0.40
C VAL A 74 14.57 9.91 0.01
N ALA A 75 15.87 10.19 -0.18
CA ALA A 75 16.44 11.52 0.02
C ALA A 75 15.94 12.54 -1.02
N ARG A 76 15.36 12.07 -2.14
CA ARG A 76 14.71 12.92 -3.16
C ARG A 76 13.37 13.48 -2.72
N LEU A 77 12.80 12.98 -1.61
CA LEU A 77 11.60 13.54 -1.00
C LEU A 77 12.01 14.73 -0.13
N HIS A 78 11.85 15.95 -0.66
CA HIS A 78 12.32 17.17 -0.01
C HIS A 78 11.29 17.83 0.93
N SER A 79 10.01 17.51 0.78
CA SER A 79 8.94 18.08 1.61
C SER A 79 7.89 17.03 1.97
N PRO A 80 7.27 17.13 3.16
CA PRO A 80 6.14 16.26 3.52
C PRO A 80 5.06 16.24 2.45
N GLY A 81 4.40 15.09 2.30
CA GLY A 81 3.41 14.80 1.28
C GLY A 81 3.98 14.40 -0.08
N LYS A 82 5.31 14.50 -0.30
CA LYS A 82 5.95 13.94 -1.50
C LYS A 82 6.08 12.43 -1.38
N ALA A 83 5.91 11.76 -2.52
CA ALA A 83 5.96 10.31 -2.62
C ALA A 83 6.89 9.86 -3.75
N LEU A 84 7.41 8.65 -3.64
CA LEU A 84 8.07 7.95 -4.73
C LEU A 84 7.67 6.48 -4.77
N TYR A 85 7.82 5.89 -5.95
CA TYR A 85 7.69 4.45 -6.16
C TYR A 85 9.06 3.78 -6.06
N SER A 86 9.14 2.63 -5.41
CA SER A 86 10.39 1.86 -5.29
C SER A 86 10.14 0.37 -5.24
N GLY A 87 11.09 -0.40 -5.78
CA GLY A 87 11.26 -1.80 -5.39
C GLY A 87 11.92 -1.90 -4.02
N MET A 88 11.53 -2.90 -3.25
CA MET A 88 12.18 -3.39 -2.05
C MET A 88 12.84 -4.73 -2.41
N LEU A 89 14.15 -4.81 -2.26
CA LEU A 89 14.92 -5.95 -2.80
C LEU A 89 15.54 -6.80 -1.69
N ASP A 90 15.81 -8.05 -2.01
CA ASP A 90 16.70 -8.91 -1.22
C ASP A 90 18.19 -8.63 -1.57
N PRO A 91 19.15 -9.17 -0.80
CA PRO A 91 20.57 -8.94 -1.05
C PRO A 91 21.11 -9.57 -2.36
N GLN A 92 20.32 -10.42 -3.03
CA GLN A 92 20.64 -11.00 -4.33
C GLN A 92 20.04 -10.17 -5.49
N GLY A 93 19.28 -9.12 -5.19
CA GLY A 93 18.59 -8.26 -6.16
C GLY A 93 17.23 -8.80 -6.59
N GLY A 94 16.70 -9.85 -5.93
CA GLY A 94 15.33 -10.31 -6.11
C GLY A 94 14.34 -9.29 -5.55
N VAL A 95 13.23 -9.08 -6.26
CA VAL A 95 12.17 -8.16 -5.80
C VAL A 95 11.35 -8.85 -4.72
N ILE A 96 11.38 -8.28 -3.51
CA ILE A 96 10.49 -8.69 -2.41
C ILE A 96 9.10 -8.13 -2.67
N ASP A 97 8.99 -6.81 -2.87
CA ASP A 97 7.74 -6.13 -3.23
C ASP A 97 8.04 -4.80 -3.93
N ASP A 98 7.02 -4.22 -4.55
CA ASP A 98 7.01 -2.83 -4.98
C ASP A 98 6.05 -1.99 -4.14
N LEU A 99 6.44 -0.74 -3.85
CA LEU A 99 5.71 0.08 -2.88
C LEU A 99 5.78 1.57 -3.20
N ILE A 100 4.90 2.33 -2.55
CA ILE A 100 4.97 3.79 -2.50
C ILE A 100 5.48 4.21 -1.13
N ALA A 101 6.52 5.05 -1.11
CA ALA A 101 7.03 5.69 0.09
C ALA A 101 6.70 7.19 0.08
N TYR A 102 6.01 7.64 1.12
CA TYR A 102 5.68 9.05 1.36
C TYR A 102 6.57 9.62 2.46
N LEU A 103 7.04 10.85 2.30
CA LEU A 103 7.61 11.63 3.41
C LEU A 103 6.45 12.25 4.20
N THR A 104 6.41 12.04 5.51
CA THR A 104 5.44 12.61 6.43
C THR A 104 6.13 13.64 7.33
N GLU A 105 5.38 14.29 8.22
CA GLU A 105 5.96 15.21 9.21
C GLU A 105 6.83 14.47 10.24
N ASP A 106 6.45 13.24 10.59
CA ASP A 106 7.08 12.44 11.65
C ASP A 106 7.99 11.31 11.15
N GLY A 107 8.23 11.23 9.84
CA GLY A 107 9.04 10.18 9.23
C GLY A 107 8.56 9.82 7.83
N TYR A 108 8.29 8.55 7.60
CA TYR A 108 7.84 8.05 6.31
C TYR A 108 6.61 7.17 6.47
N ARG A 109 5.84 7.04 5.39
CA ARG A 109 4.73 6.08 5.27
C ARG A 109 4.95 5.22 4.04
N LEU A 110 4.91 3.91 4.22
CA LEU A 110 4.94 2.92 3.15
C LEU A 110 3.54 2.41 2.89
N VAL A 111 3.22 2.18 1.62
CA VAL A 111 2.02 1.48 1.17
C VAL A 111 2.49 0.30 0.34
N VAL A 112 2.25 -0.92 0.86
CA VAL A 112 2.69 -2.19 0.26
C VAL A 112 1.50 -3.04 -0.18
N ASN A 113 1.75 -4.03 -1.05
CA ASN A 113 0.70 -4.87 -1.60
C ASN A 113 0.01 -5.74 -0.54
N ALA A 114 -1.26 -6.07 -0.78
CA ALA A 114 -2.05 -6.87 0.15
C ALA A 114 -1.55 -8.31 0.30
N ALA A 115 -1.24 -8.96 -0.83
CA ALA A 115 -0.84 -10.37 -0.88
C ALA A 115 0.53 -10.63 -0.24
N THR A 116 1.35 -9.59 -0.06
CA THR A 116 2.72 -9.66 0.46
C THR A 116 2.84 -9.14 1.88
N ARG A 117 1.76 -8.62 2.49
CA ARG A 117 1.70 -8.03 3.84
C ARG A 117 2.59 -8.70 4.88
N ASP A 118 2.37 -10.00 5.14
CA ASP A 118 3.08 -10.70 6.23
C ASP A 118 4.58 -10.88 5.90
N LYS A 119 4.88 -11.16 4.63
CA LYS A 119 6.24 -11.27 4.12
C LYS A 119 6.98 -9.93 4.24
N ASP A 120 6.32 -8.84 3.86
CA ASP A 120 6.92 -7.51 3.84
C ASP A 120 7.12 -6.98 5.26
N LEU A 121 6.15 -7.17 6.15
CA LEU A 121 6.30 -6.81 7.57
C LEU A 121 7.42 -7.59 8.24
N ALA A 122 7.56 -8.89 7.94
CA ALA A 122 8.66 -9.70 8.44
C ALA A 122 10.01 -9.20 7.91
N TRP A 123 10.10 -8.92 6.61
CA TRP A 123 11.30 -8.39 5.99
C TRP A 123 11.70 -7.02 6.53
N LEU A 124 10.75 -6.09 6.63
CA LEU A 124 10.96 -4.76 7.21
C LEU A 124 11.53 -4.87 8.63
N ARG A 125 10.91 -5.69 9.50
CA ARG A 125 11.37 -5.90 10.88
C ARG A 125 12.74 -6.57 10.96
N GLN A 126 13.03 -7.50 10.06
CA GLN A 126 14.33 -8.14 10.00
C GLN A 126 15.43 -7.12 9.65
N GLN A 127 15.17 -6.27 8.66
CA GLN A 127 16.14 -5.27 8.21
C GLN A 127 16.25 -4.05 9.15
N SER A 128 15.31 -3.86 10.07
CA SER A 128 15.33 -2.71 11.00
C SER A 128 16.31 -2.87 12.15
N GLY A 129 16.77 -4.09 12.47
CA GLY A 129 17.59 -4.38 13.64
C GLY A 129 18.82 -3.47 13.86
N PRO A 130 19.58 -3.10 12.81
CA PRO A 130 20.73 -2.19 12.93
C PRO A 130 20.39 -0.70 13.11
N PHE A 131 19.12 -0.30 12.99
CA PHE A 131 18.70 1.10 12.91
C PHE A 131 17.78 1.48 14.07
N ALA A 132 17.92 2.69 14.63
CA ALA A 132 16.95 3.22 15.58
C ALA A 132 15.69 3.73 14.85
N VAL A 133 14.82 2.77 14.49
CA VAL A 133 13.56 3.00 13.80
C VAL A 133 12.41 2.26 14.49
N ALA A 134 11.21 2.80 14.36
CA ALA A 134 9.97 2.16 14.78
C ALA A 134 9.07 1.96 13.56
N LEU A 135 8.55 0.74 13.42
CA LEU A 135 7.61 0.35 12.38
C LEU A 135 6.23 0.19 13.01
N HIS A 136 5.25 0.94 12.52
CA HIS A 136 3.88 0.89 13.01
C HIS A 136 2.92 0.62 11.85
N GLU A 137 2.34 -0.58 11.85
CA GLU A 137 1.30 -0.92 10.90
C GLU A 137 -0.01 -0.20 11.25
N ARG A 138 -0.65 0.43 10.25
CA ARG A 138 -1.85 1.27 10.41
C ARG A 138 -3.10 0.54 9.91
N SER A 139 -3.40 -0.61 10.53
CA SER A 139 -4.53 -1.48 10.13
C SER A 139 -5.91 -0.85 10.34
N GLU A 140 -5.99 0.22 11.11
CA GLU A 140 -7.21 1.00 11.35
C GLU A 140 -7.56 1.95 10.19
N LEU A 141 -6.66 2.15 9.24
CA LEU A 141 -6.87 3.04 8.09
C LEU A 141 -7.53 2.28 6.93
N ALA A 142 -8.52 2.92 6.30
CA ALA A 142 -9.03 2.55 5.00
C ALA A 142 -8.43 3.45 3.92
N MET A 143 -8.38 2.97 2.68
CA MET A 143 -7.84 3.72 1.56
C MET A 143 -8.74 3.60 0.33
N LEU A 144 -9.11 4.76 -0.21
CA LEU A 144 -9.87 4.88 -1.44
C LEU A 144 -8.99 5.51 -2.52
N ALA A 145 -8.93 4.88 -3.69
CA ALA A 145 -8.34 5.50 -4.87
C ALA A 145 -9.46 6.11 -5.73
N ILE A 146 -9.49 7.44 -5.81
CA ILE A 146 -10.42 8.19 -6.65
C ILE A 146 -9.65 8.56 -7.92
N GLN A 147 -10.11 8.10 -9.09
CA GLN A 147 -9.35 8.14 -10.34
C GLN A 147 -10.22 8.62 -11.50
N GLY A 148 -9.69 9.56 -12.28
CA GLY A 148 -10.37 10.25 -13.36
C GLY A 148 -9.49 11.31 -14.02
N PRO A 149 -9.84 11.83 -15.23
CA PRO A 149 -9.26 13.05 -15.81
C PRO A 149 -9.35 14.30 -14.93
#